data_AF-A0A0A7G2W3-F1
#
_entry.id   AF-A0A0A7G2W3-F1
#
_cell.length_a   1.000
_cell.length_b   1.000
_cell.length_c   1.000
_cell.angle_alpha   90.00
_cell.angle_beta   90.00
_cell.angle_gamma   90.00
#
_symmetry.space_group_name_H-M   'P 1'
#
loop_
_entity.id
_entity.type
_entity.pdbx_description
1 polymer ?
#
loop_
_entity_poly.entity_id
_entity_poly.type
_entity_poly.pdbx_seq_one_letter_code
_entity_poly.pdbx_strand_id
1 'polypeptide(L)'
;MYRNKNLEANKIFKKHINRHEVDKNTAWLLYNRSCCLYDLWEYARTKTDSIITIGYGNVLSSIVIIFDSEKDSERLNFFTNVINSLGKNLSDYYVTFHTKTDNNILDNIILKKELELLNPERVISFKKNNVTIPKVLYFLDISDDIARSKEDKNYYNSEEVLSKYRKLLEGE
;
A
#
# COMPACT_ATOMS: atom_id res chain seq x y z
N MET A 1 19.26 -23.56 8.56
CA MET A 1 18.94 -22.43 9.46
C MET A 1 17.64 -21.68 9.11
N TYR A 2 17.17 -21.66 7.85
CA TYR A 2 15.89 -21.05 7.41
C TYR A 2 14.59 -21.74 7.88
N ARG A 3 14.66 -23.01 8.29
CA ARG A 3 13.49 -23.79 8.75
C ARG A 3 12.92 -23.34 10.10
N ASN A 4 13.74 -22.74 10.97
CA ASN A 4 13.35 -22.40 12.34
C ASN A 4 12.63 -21.05 12.47
N LYS A 5 12.96 -20.04 11.64
CA LYS A 5 12.23 -18.76 11.64
C LYS A 5 10.82 -18.89 11.03
N ASN A 6 10.66 -19.78 10.05
CA ASN A 6 9.34 -20.13 9.49
C ASN A 6 8.42 -20.83 10.49
N LEU A 7 8.98 -21.52 11.50
CA LEU A 7 8.21 -22.15 12.58
C LEU A 7 7.71 -21.14 13.61
N GLU A 8 8.48 -20.10 13.93
CA GLU A 8 8.02 -19.02 14.82
C GLU A 8 6.99 -18.12 14.14
N ALA A 9 7.20 -17.75 12.87
CA ALA A 9 6.20 -17.05 12.08
C ALA A 9 4.90 -17.87 12.01
N ASN A 10 4.99 -19.20 11.79
CA ASN A 10 3.82 -20.10 11.84
C ASN A 10 3.12 -20.13 13.21
N LYS A 11 3.85 -20.07 14.33
CA LYS A 11 3.25 -20.05 15.67
C LYS A 11 2.49 -18.75 15.92
N ILE A 12 3.06 -17.61 15.54
CA ILE A 12 2.42 -16.30 15.65
C ILE A 12 1.18 -16.23 14.75
N PHE A 13 1.30 -16.78 13.54
CA PHE A 13 0.24 -16.84 12.53
C PHE A 13 -0.93 -17.74 12.96
N LYS A 14 -0.67 -18.96 13.44
CA LYS A 14 -1.70 -19.85 14.00
C LYS A 14 -2.42 -19.25 15.21
N LYS A 15 -1.71 -18.47 16.03
CA LYS A 15 -2.31 -17.75 17.17
C LYS A 15 -3.26 -16.63 16.72
N HIS A 16 -3.06 -16.04 15.54
CA HIS A 16 -3.90 -14.98 14.98
C HIS A 16 -5.12 -15.54 14.22
N ILE A 17 -4.97 -16.65 13.48
CA ILE A 17 -6.11 -17.33 12.82
C ILE A 17 -7.12 -17.85 13.83
N ASN A 18 -6.68 -18.33 15.00
CA ASN A 18 -7.63 -18.81 16.01
C ASN A 18 -8.41 -17.68 16.71
N ARG A 19 -8.12 -16.40 16.41
CA ARG A 19 -8.80 -15.23 17.01
C ARG A 19 -9.79 -14.54 16.07
N HIS A 20 -9.75 -14.85 14.78
CA HIS A 20 -10.67 -14.33 13.77
C HIS A 20 -11.09 -15.51 12.89
N GLU A 21 -12.39 -15.74 12.69
CA GLU A 21 -12.90 -16.78 11.80
C GLU A 21 -12.51 -16.49 10.34
N VAL A 22 -11.23 -16.70 10.02
CA VAL A 22 -10.67 -16.59 8.68
C VAL A 22 -10.55 -18.01 8.15
N ASP A 23 -11.16 -18.28 7.00
CA ASP A 23 -11.10 -19.62 6.41
C ASP A 23 -9.65 -20.01 6.08
N LYS A 24 -9.41 -21.33 5.99
CA LYS A 24 -8.06 -21.88 5.81
C LYS A 24 -7.36 -21.38 4.54
N ASN A 25 -8.11 -21.05 3.47
CA ASN A 25 -7.52 -20.56 2.23
C ASN A 25 -7.09 -19.11 2.38
N THR A 26 -7.92 -18.27 2.99
CA THR A 26 -7.59 -16.86 3.28
C THR A 26 -6.40 -16.74 4.23
N ALA A 27 -6.37 -17.59 5.27
CA ALA A 27 -5.22 -17.77 6.15
C ALA A 27 -3.95 -18.16 5.36
N TRP A 28 -4.02 -19.18 4.51
CA TRP A 28 -2.86 -19.59 3.71
C TRP A 28 -2.36 -18.47 2.79
N LEU A 29 -3.27 -17.73 2.15
CA LEU A 29 -2.94 -16.59 1.28
C LEU A 29 -2.24 -15.46 2.03
N LEU A 30 -2.75 -15.07 3.21
CA LEU A 30 -2.12 -14.08 4.10
C LEU A 30 -0.68 -14.46 4.40
N TYR A 31 -0.45 -15.69 4.86
CA TYR A 31 0.88 -16.18 5.20
C TYR A 31 1.84 -16.13 4.02
N ASN A 32 1.44 -16.67 2.86
CA ASN A 32 2.31 -16.71 1.68
C ASN A 32 2.66 -15.31 1.19
N ARG A 33 1.67 -14.42 1.07
CA ARG A 33 1.91 -13.04 0.62
C ARG A 33 2.82 -12.29 1.58
N SER A 34 2.59 -12.40 2.89
CA SER A 34 3.47 -11.78 3.89
C SER A 34 4.89 -12.33 3.86
N CYS A 35 5.07 -13.65 3.70
CA CYS A 35 6.40 -14.24 3.56
C CYS A 35 7.12 -13.76 2.28
N CYS A 36 6.43 -13.73 1.14
CA CYS A 36 7.03 -13.27 -0.11
C CYS A 36 7.38 -11.78 -0.08
N LEU A 37 6.57 -10.94 0.57
CA LEU A 37 6.88 -9.53 0.78
C LEU A 37 8.09 -9.35 1.71
N TYR A 38 8.23 -10.18 2.74
CA TYR A 38 9.42 -10.18 3.60
C TYR A 38 10.68 -10.59 2.82
N ASP A 39 10.60 -11.62 1.99
CA ASP A 39 11.73 -12.04 1.15
C ASP A 39 12.12 -10.95 0.15
N LEU A 40 11.13 -10.27 -0.43
CA LEU A 40 11.35 -9.11 -1.29
C LEU A 40 12.02 -7.96 -0.52
N TRP A 41 11.61 -7.73 0.74
CA TRP A 41 12.21 -6.74 1.63
C TRP A 41 13.65 -7.06 1.98
N GLU A 42 13.95 -8.30 2.33
CA GLU A 42 15.33 -8.76 2.55
C GLU A 42 16.17 -8.58 1.28
N TYR A 43 15.65 -9.00 0.12
CA TYR A 43 16.35 -8.81 -1.15
C TYR A 43 16.68 -7.34 -1.38
N ALA A 44 15.68 -6.46 -1.26
CA ALA A 44 15.84 -5.03 -1.44
C ALA A 44 16.88 -4.45 -0.46
N ARG A 45 16.80 -4.83 0.82
CA ARG A 45 17.74 -4.44 1.88
C ARG A 45 19.18 -4.88 1.60
N THR A 46 19.41 -6.02 0.94
CA THR A 46 20.77 -6.44 0.56
C THR A 46 21.36 -5.66 -0.62
N LYS A 47 20.54 -4.88 -1.33
CA LYS A 47 20.91 -4.15 -2.54
C LYS A 47 21.03 -2.63 -2.32
N THR A 48 20.75 -2.14 -1.12
CA THR A 48 20.90 -0.72 -0.76
C THR A 48 21.41 -0.58 0.68
N ASP A 49 22.08 0.52 0.97
CA ASP A 49 22.50 0.90 2.32
C ASP A 49 21.39 1.64 3.10
N SER A 50 20.22 1.86 2.47
CA SER A 50 19.10 2.58 3.06
C SER A 50 18.06 1.64 3.69
N ILE A 51 17.37 2.10 4.75
CA ILE A 51 16.14 1.45 5.21
C ILE A 51 15.12 1.53 4.06
N ILE A 52 14.72 0.37 3.54
CA ILE A 52 13.61 0.26 2.59
C ILE A 52 12.37 -0.09 3.38
N THR A 53 11.32 0.69 3.22
CA THR A 53 9.96 0.23 3.51
C THR A 53 9.31 -0.13 2.20
N ILE A 54 9.02 -1.42 2.05
CA ILE A 54 8.32 -1.93 0.88
C ILE A 54 6.83 -1.57 0.96
N GLY A 55 6.22 -1.71 2.14
CA GLY A 55 4.83 -1.33 2.32
C GLY A 55 4.27 -1.86 3.63
N TYR A 56 3.02 -1.51 3.91
CA TYR A 56 2.27 -1.97 5.07
C TYR A 56 0.76 -2.02 4.79
N GLY A 57 0.02 -2.60 5.73
CA GLY A 57 -1.43 -2.68 5.68
C GLY A 57 -1.95 -4.04 5.24
N ASN A 58 -3.15 -4.05 4.65
CA ASN A 58 -3.87 -5.27 4.31
C ASN A 58 -3.36 -5.89 2.99
N VAL A 59 -2.54 -6.94 3.08
CA VAL A 59 -1.99 -7.68 1.91
C VAL A 59 -3.05 -8.45 1.08
N LEU A 60 -4.30 -8.50 1.54
CA LEU A 60 -5.43 -9.04 0.77
C LEU A 60 -6.30 -7.95 0.14
N SER A 61 -5.97 -6.67 0.35
CA SER A 61 -6.71 -5.56 -0.23
C SER A 61 -6.80 -5.68 -1.76
N SER A 62 -7.99 -5.46 -2.30
CA SER A 62 -8.20 -5.30 -3.75
C SER A 62 -7.66 -3.95 -4.26
N ILE A 63 -7.23 -3.06 -3.37
CA ILE A 63 -6.67 -1.74 -3.71
C ILE A 63 -5.27 -1.61 -3.13
N VAL A 64 -4.33 -1.26 -4.00
CA VAL A 64 -2.97 -0.86 -3.60
C VAL A 64 -2.83 0.65 -3.79
N ILE A 65 -2.30 1.33 -2.78
CA ILE A 65 -2.02 2.76 -2.79
C ILE A 65 -0.50 2.95 -2.83
N ILE A 66 -0.02 3.72 -3.81
CA ILE A 66 1.41 3.97 -4.04
C ILE A 66 1.71 5.44 -3.77
N PHE A 67 2.61 5.70 -2.81
CA PHE A 67 3.18 7.01 -2.53
C PHE A 67 4.62 7.14 -3.08
N ASP A 68 5.05 8.38 -3.33
CA ASP A 68 6.40 8.70 -3.82
C ASP A 68 7.50 8.32 -2.80
N SER A 69 7.23 8.46 -1.51
CA SER A 69 8.19 8.19 -0.45
C SER A 69 7.47 8.18 0.89
N GLU A 70 8.01 7.45 1.87
CA GLU A 70 7.59 7.62 3.26
C GLU A 70 7.77 9.05 3.77
N LYS A 71 8.67 9.82 3.15
CA LYS A 71 8.92 11.23 3.47
C LYS A 71 7.87 12.16 2.86
N ASP A 72 6.96 11.65 2.04
CA ASP A 72 5.84 12.41 1.50
C ASP A 72 4.72 12.57 2.52
N SER A 73 5.07 13.16 3.66
CA SER A 73 4.19 13.27 4.82
C SER A 73 2.95 14.11 4.52
N GLU A 74 3.03 15.11 3.63
CA GLU A 74 1.88 15.93 3.26
C GLU A 74 0.83 15.13 2.48
N ARG A 75 1.23 14.40 1.43
CA ARG A 75 0.30 13.54 0.67
C ARG A 75 -0.28 12.44 1.54
N LEU A 76 0.57 11.80 2.36
CA LEU A 76 0.16 10.75 3.28
C LEU A 76 -0.85 11.28 4.30
N ASN A 77 -0.58 12.42 4.95
CA ASN A 77 -1.48 13.01 5.94
C ASN A 77 -2.81 13.45 5.33
N PHE A 78 -2.76 14.12 4.18
CA PHE A 78 -3.97 14.53 3.47
C PHE A 78 -4.85 13.33 3.15
N PHE A 79 -4.28 12.30 2.52
CA PHE A 79 -5.05 11.14 2.09
C PHE A 79 -5.57 10.31 3.28
N THR A 80 -4.76 10.21 4.35
CA THR A 80 -5.19 9.58 5.62
C THR A 80 -6.40 10.30 6.20
N ASN A 81 -6.40 11.63 6.23
CA ASN A 81 -7.54 12.40 6.73
C ASN A 81 -8.80 12.16 5.89
N VAL A 82 -8.69 12.17 4.55
CA VAL A 82 -9.82 11.87 3.66
C VAL A 82 -10.39 10.47 3.91
N ILE A 83 -9.52 9.45 4.02
CA ILE A 83 -9.93 8.07 4.30
C ILE A 83 -10.64 7.96 5.65
N ASN A 84 -10.10 8.59 6.69
CA ASN A 84 -10.69 8.60 8.03
C ASN A 84 -12.07 9.29 8.02
N SER A 85 -12.23 10.38 7.28
CA SER A 85 -13.52 11.07 7.11
C SER A 85 -14.56 10.23 6.36
N LEU A 86 -14.12 9.26 5.56
CA LEU A 86 -15.00 8.25 4.94
C LEU A 86 -15.31 7.06 5.87
N GLY A 87 -14.85 7.09 7.13
CA GLY A 87 -15.05 6.01 8.11
C GLY A 87 -14.21 4.76 7.84
N LYS A 88 -13.15 4.89 7.03
CA LYS A 88 -12.20 3.82 6.70
C LYS A 88 -10.85 4.14 7.34
N ASN A 89 -9.93 3.17 7.37
CA ASN A 89 -8.56 3.36 7.83
C ASN A 89 -7.57 3.08 6.70
N LEU A 90 -6.44 3.77 6.71
CA LEU A 90 -5.39 3.52 5.72
C LEU A 90 -4.88 2.06 5.78
N SER A 91 -4.94 1.44 6.95
CA SER A 91 -4.60 0.02 7.18
C SER A 91 -5.55 -0.98 6.50
N ASP A 92 -6.74 -0.54 6.07
CA ASP A 92 -7.70 -1.40 5.35
C ASP A 92 -7.21 -1.72 3.93
N TYR A 93 -6.25 -0.92 3.44
CA TYR A 93 -5.61 -1.03 2.15
C TYR A 93 -4.16 -1.50 2.28
N TYR A 94 -3.55 -1.91 1.17
CA TYR A 94 -2.10 -2.07 1.12
C TYR A 94 -1.47 -0.77 0.62
N VAL A 95 -0.54 -0.23 1.39
CA VAL A 95 0.18 1.01 1.10
C VAL A 95 1.65 0.69 0.85
N THR A 96 2.20 1.19 -0.25
CA THR A 96 3.61 1.02 -0.63
C THR A 96 4.24 2.35 -1.03
N PHE A 97 5.58 2.42 -0.92
CA PHE A 97 6.37 3.62 -1.17
C PHE A 97 7.43 3.34 -2.22
N HIS A 98 7.38 4.09 -3.33
CA HIS A 98 8.34 3.94 -4.42
C HIS A 98 8.84 5.29 -4.90
N THR A 99 10.16 5.45 -4.85
CA THR A 99 10.86 6.71 -5.05
C THR A 99 10.83 7.21 -6.48
N LYS A 100 10.96 8.54 -6.60
CA LYS A 100 10.84 9.31 -7.84
C LYS A 100 11.99 9.11 -8.84
N THR A 101 13.02 8.35 -8.50
CA THR A 101 14.16 8.18 -9.39
C THR A 101 13.76 7.26 -10.53
N ASP A 102 13.37 7.84 -11.66
CA ASP A 102 13.03 7.14 -12.92
C ASP A 102 14.16 6.20 -13.42
N ASN A 103 15.36 6.33 -12.87
CA ASN A 103 16.53 5.49 -13.13
C ASN A 103 16.76 4.38 -12.10
N ASN A 104 15.91 4.23 -11.07
CA ASN A 104 16.07 3.17 -10.08
C ASN A 104 15.39 1.88 -10.56
N ILE A 105 16.08 1.17 -11.46
CA ILE A 105 15.66 -0.12 -12.02
C ILE A 105 15.22 -1.10 -10.93
N LEU A 106 15.90 -1.09 -9.78
CA LEU A 106 15.57 -1.95 -8.64
C LEU A 106 14.19 -1.63 -8.06
N ASP A 107 13.85 -0.36 -7.89
CA ASP A 107 12.57 0.08 -7.33
C ASP A 107 11.39 -0.32 -8.24
N ASN A 108 11.55 -0.18 -9.56
CA ASN A 108 10.56 -0.64 -10.54
C ASN A 108 10.38 -2.17 -10.53
N ILE A 109 11.46 -2.94 -10.31
CA ILE A 109 11.39 -4.40 -10.18
C ILE A 109 10.65 -4.79 -8.89
N ILE A 110 10.92 -4.10 -7.78
CA ILE A 110 10.26 -4.35 -6.49
C ILE A 110 8.76 -4.04 -6.61
N LEU A 111 8.38 -2.85 -7.09
CA LEU A 111 6.99 -2.47 -7.29
C LEU A 111 6.25 -3.49 -8.17
N LYS A 112 6.85 -3.90 -9.29
CA LYS A 112 6.27 -4.91 -10.17
C LYS A 112 6.02 -6.22 -9.42
N LYS A 113 7.00 -6.68 -8.62
CA LYS A 113 6.87 -7.92 -7.83
C LYS A 113 5.81 -7.81 -6.74
N GLU A 114 5.70 -6.67 -6.07
CA GLU A 114 4.62 -6.43 -5.11
C GLU A 114 3.25 -6.53 -5.75
N LEU A 115 3.04 -5.86 -6.88
CA LEU A 115 1.76 -5.87 -7.58
C LEU A 115 1.41 -7.26 -8.14
N GLU A 116 2.41 -8.03 -8.59
CA GLU A 116 2.23 -9.45 -8.98
C GLU A 116 1.79 -10.31 -7.77
N LEU A 117 2.41 -10.12 -6.60
CA LEU A 117 2.11 -10.88 -5.39
C LEU A 117 0.74 -10.54 -4.79
N LEU A 118 0.42 -9.25 -4.73
CA LEU A 118 -0.81 -8.72 -4.15
C LEU A 118 -2.00 -8.91 -5.09
N ASN A 119 -1.76 -8.87 -6.40
CA ASN A 119 -2.76 -8.98 -7.44
C ASN A 119 -4.00 -8.07 -7.17
N PRO A 120 -3.82 -6.76 -6.88
CA PRO A 120 -4.92 -5.88 -6.48
C PRO A 120 -5.84 -5.59 -7.65
N GLU A 121 -7.15 -5.43 -7.52
CA GLU A 121 -8.03 -5.04 -8.63
C GLU A 121 -7.75 -3.62 -9.14
N ARG A 122 -7.35 -2.71 -8.24
CA ARG A 122 -7.08 -1.30 -8.55
C ARG A 122 -5.77 -0.85 -7.94
N VAL A 123 -5.11 0.06 -8.64
CA VAL A 123 -3.91 0.74 -8.13
C VAL A 123 -4.16 2.23 -8.15
N ILE A 124 -4.08 2.87 -6.99
CA ILE A 124 -4.10 4.33 -6.85
C ILE A 124 -2.65 4.77 -6.66
N SER A 125 -2.18 5.67 -7.51
CA SER A 125 -0.82 6.18 -7.42
C SER A 125 -0.79 7.69 -7.39
N PHE A 126 -0.10 8.23 -6.40
CA PHE A 126 0.27 9.64 -6.34
C PHE A 126 1.50 9.96 -7.20
N LYS A 127 1.99 8.96 -7.97
CA LYS A 127 3.12 9.04 -8.87
C LYS A 127 2.74 8.64 -10.29
N LYS A 128 3.24 9.38 -11.29
CA LYS A 128 3.25 8.85 -12.66
C LYS A 128 4.29 7.75 -12.71
N ASN A 129 3.82 6.51 -12.73
CA ASN A 129 4.69 5.35 -12.83
C ASN A 129 4.81 4.89 -14.28
N ASN A 130 6.05 4.64 -14.72
CA ASN A 130 6.32 4.03 -16.03
C ASN A 130 6.21 2.49 -16.00
N VAL A 131 5.84 1.91 -14.85
CA VAL A 131 5.58 0.48 -14.72
C VAL A 131 4.28 0.16 -15.44
N THR A 132 4.35 -0.74 -16.42
CA THR A 132 3.15 -1.30 -17.04
C THR A 132 2.45 -2.18 -16.01
N ILE A 133 1.36 -1.67 -15.45
CA ILE A 133 0.53 -2.39 -14.47
C ILE A 133 -0.61 -3.05 -15.25
N PRO A 134 -0.83 -4.37 -15.11
CA PRO A 134 -1.81 -5.11 -15.90
C PRO A 134 -3.28 -4.80 -15.53
N LYS A 135 -3.54 -3.76 -14.73
CA LYS A 135 -4.84 -3.48 -14.09
C LYS A 135 -5.14 -1.99 -14.07
N VAL A 136 -6.33 -1.61 -13.61
CA VAL A 136 -6.80 -0.22 -13.61
C VAL A 136 -5.90 0.63 -12.70
N LEU A 137 -5.13 1.51 -13.33
CA LEU A 137 -4.23 2.45 -12.68
C LEU A 137 -4.86 3.84 -12.68
N TYR A 138 -5.06 4.38 -11.49
CA TYR A 138 -5.47 5.77 -11.29
C TYR A 138 -4.25 6.58 -10.88
N PHE A 139 -3.79 7.46 -11.75
CA PHE A 139 -2.84 8.48 -11.36
C PHE A 139 -3.59 9.67 -10.76
N LEU A 140 -3.21 10.06 -9.55
CA LEU A 140 -3.84 11.15 -8.83
C LEU A 140 -2.82 12.21 -8.45
N ASP A 141 -2.93 13.37 -9.09
CA ASP A 141 -2.25 14.58 -8.62
C ASP A 141 -3.15 15.28 -7.59
N ILE A 142 -2.63 15.39 -6.36
CA ILE A 142 -3.34 16.00 -5.21
C ILE A 142 -2.67 17.28 -4.74
N SER A 143 -1.79 17.86 -5.54
CA SER A 143 -1.01 19.05 -5.15
C SER A 143 -1.93 20.23 -4.84
N ASP A 144 -2.96 20.45 -5.65
CA ASP A 144 -3.97 21.49 -5.44
C ASP A 144 -4.83 21.22 -4.21
N ASP A 145 -5.26 19.96 -4.02
CA ASP A 145 -6.07 19.55 -2.87
C ASP A 145 -5.30 19.78 -1.56
N ILE A 146 -3.99 19.49 -1.55
CA ILE A 146 -3.11 19.76 -0.40
C ILE A 146 -2.98 21.25 -0.16
N ALA A 147 -2.73 22.05 -1.21
CA ALA A 147 -2.63 23.51 -1.09
C ALA A 147 -3.90 24.09 -0.44
N ARG A 148 -5.08 23.67 -0.91
CA ARG A 148 -6.38 24.07 -0.34
C ARG A 148 -6.56 23.61 1.10
N SER A 149 -6.10 22.40 1.45
CA SER A 149 -6.20 21.90 2.83
C SER A 149 -5.38 22.71 3.85
N LYS A 150 -4.34 23.42 3.40
CA LYS A 150 -3.55 24.34 4.25
C LYS A 150 -4.29 25.64 4.53
N GLU A 151 -5.17 26.07 3.63
CA GLU A 151 -5.99 27.27 3.75
C GLU A 151 -7.29 26.99 4.52
N ASP A 152 -7.93 25.85 4.25
CA ASP A 152 -9.15 25.39 4.92
C ASP A 152 -8.94 24.01 5.55
N LYS A 153 -8.87 23.99 6.89
CA LYS A 153 -8.73 22.76 7.68
C LYS A 153 -9.91 21.81 7.56
N ASN A 154 -11.06 22.25 7.07
CA ASN A 154 -12.23 21.40 6.82
C ASN A 154 -12.32 20.93 5.36
N TYR A 155 -11.37 21.30 4.51
CA TYR A 155 -11.40 20.99 3.08
C TYR A 155 -11.55 19.49 2.79
N TYR A 156 -10.83 18.63 3.53
CA TYR A 156 -10.93 17.18 3.38
C TYR A 156 -12.28 16.59 3.85
N ASN A 157 -13.09 17.36 4.58
CA ASN A 157 -14.47 17.01 4.97
C ASN A 157 -15.52 17.58 4.01
N SER A 158 -15.12 18.33 2.98
CA SER A 158 -16.07 18.86 2.00
C SER A 158 -16.67 17.73 1.17
N GLU A 159 -17.97 17.83 0.84
CA GLU A 159 -18.65 16.78 0.06
C GLU A 159 -18.04 16.61 -1.34
N GLU A 160 -17.51 17.69 -1.93
CA GLU A 160 -16.77 17.63 -3.19
C GLU A 160 -15.55 16.70 -3.09
N VAL A 161 -14.73 16.87 -2.04
CA VAL A 161 -13.55 16.04 -1.80
C VAL A 161 -13.97 14.63 -1.43
N LEU A 162 -14.86 14.46 -0.44
CA LEU A 162 -15.30 13.14 0.00
C LEU A 162 -15.92 12.33 -1.14
N SER A 163 -16.75 12.94 -1.99
CA SER A 163 -17.35 12.29 -3.16
C SER A 163 -16.29 11.86 -4.18
N LYS A 164 -15.33 12.74 -4.53
CA LYS A 164 -14.22 12.43 -5.44
C LYS A 164 -13.44 11.18 -4.99
N TYR A 165 -13.04 11.14 -3.72
CA TYR A 165 -12.22 10.06 -3.20
C TYR A 165 -13.00 8.79 -2.88
N ARG A 166 -14.29 8.90 -2.52
CA ARG A 166 -15.20 7.76 -2.37
C ARG A 166 -15.32 6.99 -3.68
N LYS A 167 -15.60 7.68 -4.79
CA LYS A 167 -15.68 7.07 -6.13
C LYS A 167 -14.40 6.35 -6.53
N LEU A 168 -13.25 6.95 -6.22
CA LEU A 168 -11.94 6.34 -6.48
C LEU A 168 -11.75 5.03 -5.69
N LEU A 169 -12.14 5.02 -4.41
CA LEU A 169 -11.99 3.85 -3.53
C LEU A 169 -13.05 2.78 -3.80
N GLU A 170 -14.22 3.14 -4.28
CA GLU A 170 -15.35 2.22 -4.49
C GLU A 170 -15.45 1.75 -5.95
N GLY A 171 -14.87 2.49 -6.89
CA GLY A 171 -14.82 2.20 -8.32
C GLY A 171 -16.10 2.59 -9.06
N GLU A 172 -16.66 3.75 -8.69
CA GLU A 172 -17.82 4.38 -9.34
C GLU A 172 -17.42 5.37 -10.43
#